data_AF-A0A7K7AEK2-F1
#
_entry.id   AF-A0A7K7AEK2-F1
#
_cell.length_a   1.000
_cell.length_b   1.000
_cell.length_c   1.000
_cell.angle_alpha   90.00
_cell.angle_beta   90.00
_cell.angle_gamma   90.00
#
_symmetry.space_group_name_H-M   'P 1'
#
loop_
_entity.id
_entity.type
_entity.pdbx_description
1 polymer ?
#
loop_
_entity_poly.entity_id
_entity_poly.type
_entity_poly.pdbx_seq_one_letter_code
_entity_poly.pdbx_strand_id
1 'polypeptide(L)'
;NESAVLEYQCFYERALAEAAFTSCRDVRLPATGGYAIDTMCGRYGARFCTAQRWLDFQGDKNNGLAPLQIDFQLVANGSELG
;
A
#
# COMPACT_ATOMS: atom_id res chain seq x y z
N ASN A 1 2.63 -23.44 23.09
CA ASN A 1 1.82 -22.22 23.25
C ASN A 1 2.35 -21.24 22.22
N GLU A 2 1.62 -21.00 21.14
CA GLU A 2 2.05 -20.09 20.07
C GLU A 2 1.32 -18.75 20.22
N SER A 3 2.04 -17.64 20.12
CA SER A 3 1.48 -16.29 20.16
C SER A 3 1.11 -15.85 18.75
N ALA A 4 -0.10 -15.33 18.55
CA ALA A 4 -0.54 -14.79 17.27
C ALA A 4 -0.04 -13.36 17.06
N VAL A 5 0.45 -13.05 15.86
CA VAL A 5 0.80 -11.69 15.44
C VAL A 5 -0.45 -11.01 14.90
N LEU A 6 -0.86 -9.91 15.54
CA LEU A 6 -2.08 -9.18 15.18
C LEU A 6 -1.79 -7.88 14.41
N GLU A 7 -0.56 -7.37 14.52
CA GLU A 7 -0.11 -6.12 13.92
C GLU A 7 1.42 -6.08 13.87
N TYR A 8 1.98 -5.48 12.83
CA TYR A 8 3.42 -5.22 12.73
C TYR A 8 3.73 -4.00 11.84
N GLN A 9 4.95 -3.51 11.93
CA GLN A 9 5.48 -2.45 11.06
C GLN A 9 6.33 -3.06 9.95
N CYS A 10 6.19 -2.53 8.73
CA CYS A 10 6.96 -2.95 7.57
C CYS A 10 7.72 -1.76 7.00
N PHE A 11 9.05 -1.84 7.00
CA PHE A 11 9.92 -0.76 6.52
C PHE A 11 10.36 -1.05 5.10
N TYR A 12 10.10 -0.11 4.19
CA TYR A 12 10.61 -0.13 2.82
C TYR A 12 11.39 1.13 2.53
N GLU A 13 12.42 1.01 1.69
CA GLU A 13 12.99 2.17 1.02
C GLU A 13 11.91 2.84 0.15
N ARG A 14 11.85 4.17 0.22
CA ARG A 14 10.88 4.96 -0.54
C ARG A 14 10.97 4.71 -2.04
N ALA A 15 12.17 4.63 -2.61
CA ALA A 15 12.33 4.37 -4.04
C ALA A 15 11.72 3.04 -4.46
N LEU A 16 11.82 2.00 -3.64
CA LEU A 16 11.22 0.69 -3.93
C LEU A 16 9.69 0.80 -3.98
N ALA A 17 9.08 1.42 -2.97
CA ALA A 17 7.64 1.59 -2.91
C ALA A 17 7.10 2.50 -4.03
N GLU A 18 7.80 3.58 -4.35
CA GLU A 18 7.45 4.48 -5.45
C GLU A 18 7.57 3.82 -6.83
N ALA A 19 8.62 3.02 -7.04
CA ALA A 19 8.80 2.27 -8.27
C ALA A 19 7.69 1.22 -8.46
N ALA A 20 7.38 0.46 -7.40
CA ALA A 20 6.29 -0.52 -7.40
C ALA A 20 4.95 0.16 -7.69
N PHE A 21 4.60 1.23 -6.99
CA PHE A 21 3.39 2.01 -7.24
C PHE A 21 3.32 2.52 -8.68
N THR A 22 4.41 3.09 -9.19
CA THR A 22 4.47 3.66 -10.55
C THR A 22 4.29 2.60 -11.62
N SER A 23 4.79 1.38 -11.42
CA SER A 23 4.55 0.28 -12.37
C SER A 23 3.08 -0.13 -12.47
N CYS A 24 2.27 0.16 -11.44
CA CYS A 24 0.87 -0.28 -11.34
C CYS A 24 -0.14 0.85 -11.58
N ARG A 25 0.24 2.12 -11.40
CA ARG A 25 -0.71 3.26 -11.32
C ARG A 25 -1.57 3.47 -12.57
N ASP A 26 -1.06 3.07 -13.73
CA ASP A 26 -1.75 3.27 -15.03
C ASP A 26 -2.46 2.00 -15.54
N VAL A 27 -2.42 0.91 -14.77
CA VAL A 27 -3.13 -0.33 -15.10
C VAL A 27 -4.64 -0.06 -15.12
N ARG A 28 -5.30 -0.53 -16.18
CA ARG A 28 -6.75 -0.35 -16.40
C ARG A 28 -7.52 -1.61 -16.03
N LEU A 29 -8.69 -1.42 -15.44
CA LEU A 29 -9.70 -2.48 -15.30
C LEU A 29 -10.54 -2.55 -16.59
N PRO A 30 -10.48 -3.64 -17.37
CA PRO A 30 -11.17 -3.72 -18.65
C PRO A 30 -12.69 -3.54 -18.54
N ALA A 31 -13.28 -4.02 -17.44
CA ALA A 31 -14.73 -4.00 -17.24
C ALA A 31 -15.31 -2.59 -17.02
N THR A 32 -14.53 -1.65 -16.47
CA THR A 32 -15.01 -0.30 -16.13
C THR A 32 -14.32 0.82 -16.92
N GLY A 33 -13.17 0.52 -17.53
CA GLY A 33 -12.28 1.52 -18.14
C GLY A 33 -11.55 2.39 -17.11
N GLY A 34 -11.84 2.24 -15.81
CA GLY A 34 -11.17 2.94 -14.72
C GLY A 34 -9.76 2.41 -14.46
N TYR A 35 -9.00 3.12 -13.63
CA TYR A 35 -7.71 2.64 -13.15
C TYR A 35 -7.90 1.61 -12.04
N ALA A 36 -7.12 0.52 -12.06
CA ALA A 36 -7.16 -0.49 -11.01
C ALA A 36 -6.81 0.11 -9.63
N ILE A 37 -5.88 1.07 -9.60
CA ILE A 37 -5.46 1.72 -8.36
C ILE A 37 -6.59 2.51 -7.68
N ASP A 38 -7.65 2.88 -8.42
CA ASP A 38 -8.80 3.60 -7.87
C ASP A 38 -9.53 2.76 -6.81
N THR A 39 -9.59 1.44 -7.01
CA THR A 39 -10.22 0.50 -6.07
C THR A 39 -9.28 0.06 -4.94
N MET A 40 -8.04 0.53 -4.94
CA MET A 40 -6.98 0.11 -4.01
C MET A 40 -6.39 1.29 -3.22
N CYS A 41 -7.07 2.44 -3.20
CA CYS A 41 -6.53 3.66 -2.57
C CYS A 41 -7.57 4.39 -1.69
N GLY A 42 -8.63 3.67 -1.30
CA GLY A 42 -9.71 4.18 -0.46
C GLY A 42 -10.27 5.52 -0.93
N ARG A 43 -10.48 6.44 0.01
CA ARG A 43 -11.09 7.76 -0.26
C ARG A 43 -10.31 8.67 -1.23
N TYR A 44 -9.05 8.36 -1.51
CA TYR A 44 -8.21 9.23 -2.35
C TYR A 44 -8.46 9.03 -3.84
N GLY A 45 -8.93 7.83 -4.22
CA GLY A 45 -9.05 7.41 -5.62
C GLY A 45 -7.73 7.52 -6.38
N ALA A 46 -7.76 7.24 -7.69
CA ALA A 46 -6.56 7.22 -8.53
C ALA A 46 -5.88 8.60 -8.62
N ARG A 47 -6.67 9.70 -8.57
CA ARG A 47 -6.15 11.07 -8.76
C ARG A 47 -5.22 11.51 -7.62
N PHE A 48 -5.56 11.16 -6.38
CA PHE A 48 -4.78 11.57 -5.20
C PHE A 48 -4.05 10.40 -4.55
N CYS A 49 -3.96 9.26 -5.23
CA CYS A 49 -3.20 8.13 -4.73
C CYS A 49 -1.70 8.41 -4.78
N THR A 50 -0.99 8.00 -3.73
CA THR A 50 0.48 7.99 -3.63
C THR A 50 0.91 6.60 -3.21
N ALA A 51 2.21 6.27 -3.34
CA ALA A 51 2.74 4.99 -2.90
C ALA A 51 2.41 4.69 -1.43
N GLN A 52 2.55 5.70 -0.54
CA GLN A 52 2.16 5.58 0.86
C GLN A 52 0.67 5.27 1.01
N ARG A 53 -0.23 6.08 0.41
CA ARG A 53 -1.69 5.90 0.55
C ARG A 53 -2.17 4.56 0.00
N TRP A 54 -1.54 4.08 -1.06
CA TRP A 54 -1.80 2.77 -1.62
C TRP A 54 -1.40 1.66 -0.64
N LEU A 55 -0.19 1.69 -0.09
CA LEU A 55 0.27 0.72 0.91
C LEU A 55 -0.53 0.79 2.22
N ASP A 56 -0.88 1.99 2.68
CA ASP A 56 -1.74 2.21 3.85
C ASP A 56 -3.09 1.49 3.65
N PHE A 57 -3.69 1.63 2.46
CA PHE A 57 -4.92 0.91 2.15
C PHE A 57 -4.71 -0.61 2.20
N GLN A 58 -3.61 -1.12 1.66
CA GLN A 58 -3.31 -2.56 1.68
C GLN A 58 -3.06 -3.12 3.09
N GLY A 59 -2.58 -2.27 4.01
CA GLY A 59 -2.32 -2.62 5.40
C GLY A 59 -3.45 -2.32 6.38
N ASP A 60 -4.50 -1.61 5.99
CA ASP A 60 -5.60 -1.22 6.87
C ASP A 60 -6.61 -2.35 7.08
N LYS A 61 -6.57 -3.00 8.25
CA LYS A 61 -7.53 -4.07 8.60
C LYS A 61 -8.99 -3.63 8.60
N ASN A 62 -9.28 -2.33 8.65
CA ASN A 62 -10.63 -1.81 8.67
C ASN A 62 -11.22 -1.63 7.26
N ASN A 63 -10.44 -1.85 6.20
CA ASN A 63 -10.93 -1.77 4.82
C ASN A 63 -11.78 -3.00 4.40
N GLY A 64 -11.86 -4.03 5.24
CA GLY A 64 -12.61 -5.28 4.98
C GLY A 64 -11.90 -6.29 4.07
N LEU A 65 -10.66 -6.03 3.67
CA LEU A 65 -9.84 -6.84 2.77
C LEU A 65 -8.52 -7.29 3.43
N ALA A 66 -7.85 -6.41 4.18
CA ALA A 66 -6.59 -6.73 4.84
C ALA A 66 -6.86 -7.60 6.10
N PRO A 67 -6.19 -8.76 6.25
CA PRO A 67 -6.47 -9.70 7.34
C PRO A 67 -5.92 -9.25 8.70
N LEU A 68 -4.93 -8.36 8.73
CA LEU A 68 -4.36 -7.76 9.93
C LEU A 68 -3.80 -6.36 9.62
N GLN A 69 -3.44 -5.61 10.66
CA GLN A 69 -2.87 -4.28 10.48
C GLN A 69 -1.39 -4.38 10.09
N ILE A 70 -1.01 -3.70 9.00
CA ILE A 70 0.37 -3.49 8.62
C ILE A 70 0.61 -1.99 8.55
N ASP A 71 1.58 -1.50 9.31
CA ASP A 71 1.99 -0.10 9.27
C ASP A 71 3.24 0.05 8.38
N PHE A 72 3.04 0.53 7.16
CA PHE A 72 4.11 0.67 6.17
C PHE A 72 4.87 1.98 6.36
N GLN A 73 6.18 1.87 6.59
CA GLN A 73 7.07 3.00 6.80
C GLN A 73 7.99 3.17 5.59
N LEU A 74 7.75 4.21 4.79
CA LEU A 74 8.57 4.54 3.61
C LEU A 74 9.75 5.44 3.97
N VAL A 75 10.86 4.81 4.31
CA VAL A 75 12.09 5.48 4.76
C VAL A 75 12.92 6.00 3.59
N ALA A 76 13.80 6.97 3.85
CA ALA A 76 14.69 7.49 2.82
C ALA A 76 15.66 6.40 2.31
N ASN A 77 16.02 6.45 1.04
CA ASN A 77 16.93 5.47 0.44
C ASN A 77 18.30 5.48 1.14
N GLY A 78 18.86 4.29 1.38
CA GLY A 78 20.13 4.15 2.09
C GLY A 78 20.06 4.43 3.60
N SER A 79 18.86 4.55 4.16
CA SER A 79 18.68 4.51 5.62
C SER A 79 18.83 3.08 6.11
N GLU A 80 19.32 2.90 7.35
CA GLU A 80 19.19 1.62 8.02
C GLU A 80 17.70 1.27 8.17
N LEU A 81 17.29 0.17 7.54
CA LEU A 81 15.98 -0.43 7.76
C LEU A 81 16.06 -1.15 9.12
N GLY A 82 15.09 -0.86 10.00
CA GLY A 82 15.11 -1.25 11.42
C GLY A 82 15.33 -2.73 11.71
#